data_AF-A0A957DV74-F1
#
_entry.id   AF-A0A957DV74-F1
#
_cell.length_a   1.000
_cell.length_b   1.000
_cell.length_c   1.000
_cell.angle_alpha   90.00
_cell.angle_beta   90.00
_cell.angle_gamma   90.00
#
_symmetry.space_group_name_H-M   'P 1'
#
loop_
_entity.id
_entity.type
_entity.pdbx_description
1 polymer ?
#
loop_
_entity_poly.entity_id
_entity_poly.type
_entity_poly.pdbx_seq_one_letter_code
_entity_poly.pdbx_strand_id
1 'polypeptide(L)'
;QYLALESARQRQETKAFKEAYATRAGVEGTISQAAYALEMRRTRYRGLTKTHLQHVATAAAINIQRVIDWLWEKPRSKTPKSHFARLATIT
;
A
#
# COMPACT_ATOMS: atom_id res chain seq x y z
N GLN A 1 26.67 13.03 -9.42
CA GLN A 1 25.47 12.20 -9.27
C GLN A 1 25.13 11.83 -7.81
N TYR A 2 26.09 11.81 -6.87
CA TYR A 2 25.83 11.48 -5.45
C TYR A 2 25.14 12.59 -4.64
N LEU A 3 25.47 13.87 -4.89
CA LEU A 3 24.98 15.00 -4.10
C LEU A 3 23.44 15.13 -4.11
N ALA A 4 22.79 14.88 -5.24
CA ALA A 4 21.32 14.94 -5.35
C ALA A 4 20.62 13.82 -4.57
N LEU A 5 21.25 12.67 -4.44
CA LEU A 5 20.72 11.53 -3.69
C LEU A 5 20.94 11.70 -2.19
N GLU A 6 22.09 12.25 -1.80
CA GLU A 6 22.40 12.59 -0.42
C GLU A 6 21.49 13.70 0.12
N SER A 7 21.27 14.76 -0.66
CA SER A 7 20.33 15.83 -0.30
C SER A 7 18.88 15.32 -0.20
N ALA A 8 18.48 14.40 -1.07
CA ALA A 8 17.17 13.75 -0.98
C ALA A 8 17.03 12.92 0.30
N ARG A 9 18.07 12.18 0.72
CA ARG A 9 18.07 11.43 1.99
C ARG A 9 17.99 12.35 3.20
N GLN A 10 18.77 13.43 3.22
CA GLN A 10 18.69 14.43 4.29
C GLN A 10 17.29 15.05 4.36
N ARG A 11 16.66 15.34 3.20
CA ARG A 11 15.28 15.81 3.15
C ARG A 11 14.29 14.79 3.71
N GLN A 12 14.49 13.49 3.44
CA GLN A 12 13.63 12.42 3.94
C GLN A 12 13.62 12.32 5.47
N GLU A 13 14.70 12.71 6.13
CA GLU A 13 14.78 12.70 7.59
C GLU A 13 13.95 13.80 8.26
N THR A 14 13.62 14.87 7.53
CA THR A 14 12.86 16.00 8.06
C THR A 14 11.44 15.59 8.45
N LYS A 15 10.94 16.18 9.55
CA LYS A 15 9.57 15.95 10.03
C LYS A 15 8.52 16.31 8.97
N ALA A 16 8.68 17.45 8.29
CA ALA A 16 7.78 17.89 7.24
C ALA A 16 7.69 16.88 6.08
N PHE A 17 8.82 16.28 5.69
CA PHE A 17 8.80 15.21 4.69
C PHE A 17 8.06 13.97 5.21
N LYS A 18 8.33 13.53 6.44
CA LYS A 18 7.70 12.34 7.04
C LYS A 18 6.17 12.51 7.15
N GLU A 19 5.70 13.69 7.53
CA GLU A 19 4.27 14.02 7.58
C GLU A 19 3.63 14.00 6.19
N ALA A 20 4.25 14.63 5.19
CA ALA A 20 3.77 14.60 3.82
C ALA A 20 3.77 13.16 3.25
N TYR A 21 4.80 12.37 3.57
CA TYR A 21 4.96 11.00 3.09
C TYR A 21 4.00 10.01 3.76
N ALA A 22 3.53 10.28 4.99
CA ALA A 22 2.61 9.42 5.72
C ALA A 22 1.30 9.16 4.95
N THR A 23 0.83 10.14 4.18
CA THR A 23 -0.35 10.01 3.30
C THR A 23 -0.20 8.86 2.29
N ARG A 24 1.03 8.59 1.84
CA ARG A 24 1.33 7.55 0.85
C ARG A 24 1.09 6.14 1.39
N ALA A 25 1.23 5.93 2.70
CA ALA A 25 0.99 4.63 3.32
C ALA A 25 -0.43 4.11 3.05
N GLY A 26 -1.43 5.00 2.99
CA GLY A 26 -2.81 4.63 2.65
C GLY A 26 -2.97 4.16 1.20
N VAL A 27 -2.29 4.82 0.26
CA VAL A 27 -2.29 4.44 -1.16
C VAL A 27 -1.62 3.08 -1.35
N GLU A 28 -0.44 2.90 -0.76
CA GLU A 28 0.31 1.63 -0.84
C GLU A 28 -0.45 0.47 -0.20
N GLY A 29 -1.13 0.71 0.93
CA GLY A 29 -2.01 -0.28 1.56
C GLY A 29 -3.17 -0.68 0.65
N THR A 30 -3.75 0.26 -0.09
CA THR A 30 -4.82 0.00 -1.07
C THR A 30 -4.32 -0.85 -2.24
N ILE A 31 -3.17 -0.49 -2.81
CA ILE A 31 -2.55 -1.25 -3.89
C ILE A 31 -2.21 -2.67 -3.42
N SER A 32 -1.68 -2.82 -2.21
CA SER A 32 -1.39 -4.12 -1.61
C SER A 32 -2.65 -4.97 -1.47
N GLN A 33 -3.73 -4.41 -0.91
CA GLN A 33 -5.02 -5.09 -0.79
C GLN A 33 -5.55 -5.56 -2.16
N ALA A 34 -5.55 -4.68 -3.16
CA ALA A 34 -5.98 -5.01 -4.51
C ALA A 34 -5.15 -6.16 -5.11
N ALA A 35 -3.83 -6.08 -4.93
CA ALA A 35 -2.91 -6.96 -5.64
C ALA A 35 -2.69 -8.33 -4.97
N TYR A 36 -2.85 -8.42 -3.64
CA TYR A 36 -2.63 -9.66 -2.88
C TYR A 36 -3.93 -10.32 -2.39
N ALA A 37 -4.95 -9.55 -2.01
CA ALA A 37 -6.21 -10.11 -1.52
C ALA A 37 -7.24 -10.33 -2.65
N LEU A 38 -7.18 -9.52 -3.71
CA LEU A 38 -8.16 -9.53 -4.80
C LEU A 38 -7.55 -9.86 -6.17
N GLU A 39 -6.30 -10.35 -6.19
CA GLU A 39 -5.59 -10.83 -7.39
C GLU A 39 -5.56 -9.85 -8.59
N MET A 40 -5.64 -8.53 -8.35
CA MET A 40 -5.78 -7.51 -9.42
C MET A 40 -4.67 -7.55 -10.48
N ARG A 41 -3.51 -8.15 -10.18
CA ARG A 41 -2.40 -8.31 -11.13
C ARG A 41 -2.76 -9.19 -12.33
N ARG A 42 -3.83 -9.99 -12.26
CA ARG A 42 -4.27 -10.86 -13.35
C ARG A 42 -5.78 -10.74 -13.54
N THR A 43 -6.19 -10.71 -14.81
CA THR A 43 -7.59 -10.85 -15.20
C THR A 43 -7.76 -12.11 -16.03
N ARG A 44 -8.89 -12.79 -15.85
CA ARG A 44 -9.28 -13.93 -16.70
C ARG A 44 -9.78 -13.48 -18.07
N TYR A 45 -10.13 -12.20 -18.21
CA TYR A 45 -10.69 -11.64 -19.42
C TYR A 45 -9.60 -11.16 -20.38
N ARG A 46 -9.90 -11.24 -21.68
CA ARG A 46 -9.06 -10.70 -22.75
C ARG A 46 -9.62 -9.36 -23.23
N GLY A 47 -8.72 -8.41 -23.49
CA GLY A 47 -9.04 -7.08 -24.00
C GLY A 47 -9.25 -6.04 -22.89
N LEU A 48 -8.81 -4.81 -23.15
CA LEU A 48 -8.74 -3.72 -22.16
C LEU A 48 -10.10 -3.35 -21.56
N THR A 49 -11.18 -3.39 -22.33
CA THR A 49 -12.52 -3.04 -21.85
C THR A 49 -12.98 -3.98 -20.73
N LYS A 50 -12.76 -5.28 -20.87
CA LYS A 50 -13.14 -6.28 -19.85
C LYS A 50 -12.20 -6.23 -18.64
N THR A 51 -10.90 -5.99 -18.88
CA THR A 51 -9.93 -5.75 -17.81
C THR A 51 -10.30 -4.53 -16.97
N HIS A 52 -10.70 -3.43 -17.63
CA HIS A 52 -11.15 -2.22 -16.96
C HIS A 52 -12.38 -2.47 -16.09
N LEU A 53 -13.39 -3.20 -16.61
CA LEU A 53 -14.56 -3.58 -15.81
C LEU A 53 -14.17 -4.40 -14.57
N GLN A 54 -13.25 -5.36 -14.71
CA GLN A 54 -12.74 -6.10 -13.55
C GLN A 54 -12.08 -5.16 -12.54
N HIS A 55 -11.24 -4.22 -12.98
CA HIS A 55 -10.59 -3.26 -12.06
C HIS A 55 -11.60 -2.36 -11.33
N VAL A 56 -12.65 -1.89 -12.02
CA VAL A 56 -13.73 -1.13 -11.39
C VAL A 56 -14.46 -1.98 -10.33
N ALA A 57 -14.77 -3.24 -10.66
CA ALA A 57 -15.37 -4.16 -9.70
C ALA A 57 -14.45 -4.44 -8.49
N THR A 58 -13.14 -4.61 -8.72
CA THR A 58 -12.15 -4.75 -7.64
C THR A 58 -12.10 -3.51 -6.75
N ALA A 59 -12.14 -2.30 -7.33
CA ALA A 59 -12.19 -1.06 -6.54
C ALA A 59 -13.45 -0.97 -5.67
N ALA A 60 -14.61 -1.37 -6.20
CA ALA A 60 -15.84 -1.45 -5.43
C ALA A 60 -15.73 -2.48 -4.28
N ALA A 61 -15.17 -3.67 -4.55
CA ALA A 61 -14.94 -4.71 -3.53
C ALA A 61 -14.03 -4.24 -2.39
N ILE A 62 -12.99 -3.45 -2.68
CA ILE A 62 -12.13 -2.83 -1.66
C ILE A 62 -12.93 -1.93 -0.72
N ASN A 63 -13.79 -1.07 -1.28
CA ASN A 63 -14.63 -0.17 -0.49
C ASN A 63 -15.61 -0.96 0.39
N ILE A 64 -16.25 -1.99 -0.17
CA ILE A 64 -17.16 -2.87 0.58
C ILE A 64 -16.41 -3.54 1.74
N GLN A 65 -15.25 -4.15 1.49
CA GLN A 65 -14.46 -4.79 2.54
C GLN A 65 -14.07 -3.83 3.66
N ARG A 66 -13.74 -2.57 3.32
CA ARG A 66 -13.38 -1.55 4.32
C ARG A 66 -14.56 -1.11 5.17
N VAL A 67 -15.74 -0.95 4.56
CA VAL A 67 -16.98 -0.65 5.31
C VAL A 67 -17.29 -1.80 6.26
N ILE A 68 -17.20 -3.03 5.77
CA ILE A 68 -17.42 -4.23 6.59
C ILE A 68 -16.40 -4.31 7.74
N ASP A 69 -15.11 -4.15 7.46
CA ASP A 69 -14.05 -4.15 8.48
C ASP A 69 -14.26 -3.04 9.52
N TRP A 70 -14.76 -1.88 9.11
CA TRP A 70 -15.10 -0.78 10.02
C TRP A 70 -16.30 -1.11 10.90
N LEU A 71 -17.37 -1.66 10.33
CA LEU A 71 -18.58 -2.08 11.07
C LEU A 71 -18.27 -3.18 12.10
N TRP A 72 -17.28 -4.03 11.82
CA TRP A 72 -16.81 -5.07 12.75
C TRP A 72 -15.69 -4.61 13.68
N GLU A 73 -15.38 -3.31 13.72
CA GLU A 73 -14.32 -2.73 14.56
C GLU A 73 -12.97 -3.45 14.39
N LYS A 74 -12.71 -3.97 13.19
CA LYS A 74 -11.49 -4.73 12.93
C LYS A 74 -10.29 -3.80 13.06
N PRO A 75 -9.27 -4.15 13.86
CA PRO A 75 -8.12 -3.30 14.03
C PRO A 75 -7.37 -3.12 12.70
N ARG A 76 -6.88 -1.91 12.46
CA ARG A 76 -6.07 -1.62 11.26
C ARG A 76 -4.82 -2.48 11.24
N SER A 77 -4.49 -2.98 10.06
CA SER A 77 -3.25 -3.74 9.84
C SER A 77 -2.03 -2.93 10.27
N LYS A 78 -1.12 -3.56 11.00
CA LYS A 78 0.18 -2.96 11.38
C LYS A 78 1.21 -3.35 10.33
N THR A 79 2.11 -2.42 10.00
CA THR A 79 3.22 -2.71 9.07
C THR A 79 4.05 -3.88 9.61
N PRO A 80 4.12 -5.02 8.88
CA PRO A 80 4.92 -6.15 9.33
C PRO A 80 6.41 -5.77 9.33
N LYS A 81 7.13 -6.15 10.39
CA LYS A 81 8.59 -5.95 10.44
C LYS A 81 9.25 -6.86 9.40
N SER A 82 10.10 -6.29 8.55
CA SER A 82 10.85 -7.09 7.57
C SER A 82 11.77 -8.10 8.28
N HIS A 83 12.11 -9.20 7.60
CA HIS A 83 12.99 -10.22 8.18
C HIS A 83 14.34 -9.63 8.61
N PHE A 84 14.89 -8.71 7.82
CA PHE A 84 16.11 -7.99 8.14
C PHE A 84 15.94 -7.08 9.37
N ALA A 85 14.85 -6.31 9.46
CA ALA A 85 14.59 -5.44 10.61
C ALA A 85 14.44 -6.20 11.93
N ARG A 86 14.00 -7.46 11.88
CA ARG A 86 13.94 -8.34 13.07
C ARG A 86 15.33 -8.74 13.59
N LEU A 87 16.35 -8.78 12.74
CA LEU A 87 17.71 -9.12 13.15
C LEU A 87 18.36 -7.95 13.91
N ALA A 88 18.04 -6.71 13.54
CA ALA A 88 18.56 -5.50 14.20
C ALA A 88 18.07 -5.32 15.65
N THR A 89 17.02 -6.01 16.08
CA THR A 89 16.53 -5.99 17.47
C THR A 89 17.16 -7.06 18.37
N ILE A 90 18.00 -7.94 17.80
CA ILE A 90 18.70 -9.00 18.54
C ILE A 90 20.14 -8.55 18.94
N THR A 91 20.58 -7.39 18.42
CA THR A 91 21.86 -6.74 18.75
C THR A 91 21.63 -5.62 19.73
#